data_AF-A0A4S4BJV9-F1
#
_entry.id   AF-A0A4S4BJV9-F1
#
_cell.length_a   1.000
_cell.length_b   1.000
_cell.length_c   1.000
_cell.angle_alpha   90.00
_cell.angle_beta   90.00
_cell.angle_gamma   90.00
#
_symmetry.space_group_name_H-M   'P 1'
#
loop_
_entity.id
_entity.type
_entity.pdbx_description
1 polymer ?
#
loop_
_entity_poly.entity_id
_entity_poly.type
_entity_poly.pdbx_seq_one_letter_code
_entity_poly.pdbx_strand_id
1 'polypeptide(L)'
;MIKQDIPSTIIVNKYEFFETFTFSITASLVTLVGLITIFLSINVQHSIQKAREIYWEAIGFTYEEQDSTYFNSIRGKLRRNVELYRQILMPNFFNKIVIFIAIGSILAVVYIWWSYVYYLSTIEADGNQVNHARQYLIIVTTVLAAFCIILLMIIRPFFTGKIVKVKKIFNGNIRTELSTVSLAAHTIEILVVVDYGYLQIVPRFPFDYKNLKIETDIELYIPDAKPYPALKYISKCVLQGEMQMKYKVDGIVDLFGYDVKFNETGDINDSKYINEQCRIPDLGAGNGSEVNITLYLETKEGKLVVKFPKFIIEDIYGTINTLKPTSVQRSLDSIETFRQLRTKD
;
A
#
# COMPACT_ATOMS: atom_id res chain seq x y z
N MET A 1 69.80 20.32 -33.16
CA MET A 1 68.54 19.97 -32.48
C MET A 1 68.89 19.07 -31.31
N ILE A 2 69.07 19.65 -30.12
CA ILE A 2 69.57 18.93 -28.94
C ILE A 2 68.37 18.17 -28.35
N LYS A 3 68.33 16.84 -28.51
CA LYS A 3 67.48 15.98 -27.69
C LYS A 3 68.02 16.09 -26.27
N GLN A 4 67.32 16.86 -25.44
CA GLN A 4 67.64 16.98 -24.03
C GLN A 4 67.25 15.65 -23.38
N ASP A 5 68.22 14.79 -23.11
CA ASP A 5 68.01 13.53 -22.39
C ASP A 5 67.59 13.87 -20.96
N ILE A 6 66.27 13.87 -20.74
CA ILE A 6 65.71 13.93 -19.40
C ILE A 6 66.11 12.63 -18.72
N PRO A 7 66.79 12.66 -17.56
CA PRO A 7 67.25 11.46 -16.90
C PRO A 7 66.05 10.56 -16.55
N SER A 8 66.11 9.31 -17.02
CA SER A 8 65.07 8.30 -16.89
C SER A 8 64.60 8.06 -15.46
N THR A 9 65.45 8.33 -14.46
CA THR A 9 65.14 8.26 -13.04
C THR A 9 64.09 9.27 -12.55
N ILE A 10 64.02 10.47 -13.14
CA ILE A 10 63.00 11.47 -12.77
C ILE A 10 61.62 11.05 -13.30
N ILE A 11 61.59 10.36 -14.43
CA ILE A 11 60.37 9.89 -15.08
C ILE A 11 59.77 8.70 -14.30
N VAL A 12 60.59 7.74 -13.88
CA VAL A 12 60.15 6.57 -13.07
C VAL A 12 59.52 7.00 -11.74
N ASN A 13 60.14 7.94 -11.00
CA ASN A 13 59.61 8.43 -9.73
C ASN A 13 58.24 9.11 -9.83
N LYS A 14 57.90 9.72 -10.98
CA LYS A 14 56.59 10.37 -11.18
C LYS A 14 55.47 9.36 -11.37
N TYR A 15 55.74 8.23 -12.02
CA TYR A 15 54.75 7.17 -12.23
C TYR A 15 54.43 6.43 -10.92
N GLU A 16 55.46 6.06 -10.15
CA GLU A 16 55.28 5.38 -8.86
C GLU A 16 54.46 6.24 -7.88
N PHE A 17 54.70 7.56 -7.86
CA PHE A 17 53.92 8.49 -7.04
C PHE A 17 52.45 8.56 -7.48
N PHE A 18 52.19 8.68 -8.78
CA PHE A 18 50.83 8.75 -9.31
C PHE A 18 50.04 7.45 -9.08
N GLU A 19 50.69 6.29 -9.24
CA GLU A 19 50.10 4.97 -8.97
C GLU A 19 49.74 4.82 -7.50
N THR A 20 50.68 5.12 -6.60
CA THR A 20 50.45 5.04 -5.16
C THR A 20 49.31 5.98 -4.73
N PHE A 21 49.28 7.19 -5.28
CA PHE A 21 48.24 8.17 -4.98
C PHE A 21 46.86 7.72 -5.48
N THR A 22 46.78 7.25 -6.72
CA THR A 22 45.51 6.77 -7.32
C THR A 22 45.00 5.52 -6.62
N PHE A 23 45.89 4.62 -6.23
CA PHE A 23 45.56 3.42 -5.45
C PHE A 23 45.01 3.80 -4.07
N SER A 24 45.67 4.72 -3.36
CA SER A 24 45.24 5.20 -2.04
C SER A 24 43.86 5.86 -2.07
N ILE A 25 43.59 6.73 -3.07
CA ILE A 25 42.27 7.34 -3.26
C ILE A 25 41.21 6.27 -3.56
N THR A 26 41.52 5.32 -4.45
CA THR A 26 40.61 4.26 -4.82
C THR A 26 40.24 3.38 -3.62
N ALA A 27 41.23 2.95 -2.85
CA ALA A 27 41.03 2.16 -1.65
C ALA A 27 40.14 2.89 -0.63
N SER A 28 40.36 4.20 -0.46
CA SER A 28 39.57 5.05 0.43
C SER A 28 38.11 5.16 -0.02
N LEU A 29 37.88 5.43 -1.31
CA LEU A 29 36.53 5.56 -1.88
C LEU A 29 35.77 4.24 -1.84
N VAL A 30 36.41 3.13 -2.21
CA VAL A 30 35.77 1.80 -2.19
C VAL A 30 35.43 1.39 -0.76
N THR A 31 36.33 1.65 0.21
CA THR A 31 36.06 1.37 1.63
C THR A 31 34.88 2.17 2.15
N LEU A 32 34.82 3.47 1.83
CA LEU A 32 33.69 4.33 2.19
C LEU A 32 32.36 3.83 1.60
N VAL A 33 32.36 3.47 0.32
CA VAL A 33 31.18 2.90 -0.35
C VAL A 33 30.78 1.56 0.29
N GLY A 34 31.74 0.71 0.65
CA GLY A 34 31.48 -0.54 1.37
C GLY A 34 30.77 -0.32 2.70
N LEU A 35 31.25 0.63 3.52
CA LEU A 35 30.62 1.00 4.79
C LEU A 35 29.20 1.55 4.61
N ILE A 36 29.00 2.43 3.63
CA ILE A 36 27.69 2.97 3.26
C ILE A 36 26.72 1.84 2.88
N THR A 37 27.20 0.88 2.10
CA THR A 37 26.41 -0.27 1.65
C THR A 37 25.95 -1.13 2.82
N ILE A 38 26.84 -1.41 3.78
CA ILE A 38 26.51 -2.16 5.00
C ILE A 38 25.44 -1.42 5.81
N PHE A 39 25.63 -0.11 6.03
CA PHE A 39 24.66 0.72 6.76
C PHE A 39 23.28 0.73 6.09
N LEU A 40 23.23 0.90 4.76
CA LEU A 40 22.00 0.84 3.99
C LEU A 40 21.32 -0.54 4.11
N SER A 41 22.09 -1.63 4.03
CA SER A 41 21.57 -2.98 4.19
C SER A 41 20.92 -3.17 5.56
N ILE A 42 21.58 -2.74 6.64
CA ILE A 42 21.04 -2.82 8.01
C ILE A 42 19.74 -2.03 8.12
N ASN A 43 19.70 -0.79 7.62
CA ASN A 43 18.49 0.05 7.67
C ASN A 43 17.32 -0.56 6.87
N VAL A 44 17.60 -1.12 5.69
CA VAL A 44 16.59 -1.81 4.88
C VAL A 44 16.08 -3.05 5.61
N GLN A 45 16.95 -3.85 6.22
CA GLN A 45 16.56 -5.02 7.00
C GLN A 45 15.67 -4.66 8.20
N HIS A 46 16.03 -3.63 8.97
CA HIS A 46 15.19 -3.14 10.07
C HIS A 46 13.81 -2.66 9.58
N SER A 47 13.77 -1.93 8.47
CA SER A 47 12.52 -1.47 7.87
C SER A 47 11.64 -2.65 7.42
N ILE A 48 12.25 -3.67 6.80
CA ILE A 48 11.56 -4.91 6.38
C ILE A 48 10.99 -5.65 7.59
N GLN A 49 11.77 -5.80 8.66
CA GLN A 49 11.33 -6.47 9.88
C GLN A 49 10.18 -5.71 10.54
N LYS A 50 10.30 -4.39 10.68
CA LYS A 50 9.23 -3.55 11.22
C LYS A 50 7.95 -3.63 10.38
N ALA A 51 8.09 -3.64 9.06
CA ALA A 51 6.95 -3.82 8.17
C ALA A 51 6.26 -5.17 8.39
N ARG A 52 7.01 -6.27 8.56
CA ARG A 52 6.43 -7.59 8.86
C ARG A 52 5.71 -7.63 10.20
N GLU A 53 6.32 -7.06 11.24
CA GLU A 53 5.70 -6.97 12.58
C GLU A 53 4.34 -6.25 12.50
N ILE A 54 4.31 -5.08 11.87
CA ILE A 54 3.08 -4.28 11.71
C ILE A 54 2.04 -5.03 10.87
N TYR A 55 2.48 -5.73 9.82
CA TYR A 55 1.59 -6.54 8.99
C TYR A 55 0.96 -7.69 9.79
N TRP A 56 1.74 -8.40 10.60
CA TRP A 56 1.22 -9.46 11.47
C TRP A 56 0.32 -8.93 12.58
N GLU A 57 0.64 -7.77 13.15
CA GLU A 57 -0.24 -7.10 14.13
C GLU A 57 -1.59 -6.74 13.49
N ALA A 58 -1.58 -6.21 12.26
CA ALA A 58 -2.79 -5.93 11.50
C ALA A 58 -3.61 -7.20 11.21
N ILE A 59 -2.95 -8.32 10.95
CA ILE A 59 -3.59 -9.63 10.80
C ILE A 59 -4.25 -10.06 12.11
N GLY A 60 -3.56 -9.95 13.24
CA GLY A 60 -4.11 -10.32 14.56
C GLY A 60 -5.44 -9.65 14.85
N PHE A 61 -5.54 -8.35 14.57
CA PHE A 61 -6.79 -7.60 14.77
C PHE A 61 -7.97 -8.07 13.91
N THR A 62 -7.72 -8.75 12.79
CA THR A 62 -8.77 -9.27 11.91
C THR A 62 -9.33 -10.64 12.31
N TYR A 63 -8.66 -11.35 13.22
CA TYR A 63 -9.03 -12.69 13.67
C TYR A 63 -9.70 -12.74 15.04
N GLU A 64 -9.47 -11.76 15.91
CA GLU A 64 -10.09 -11.72 17.23
C GLU A 64 -11.59 -11.40 17.11
N GLU A 65 -12.46 -12.31 17.57
CA GLU A 65 -13.89 -12.03 17.78
C GLU A 65 -14.02 -10.93 18.84
N GLN A 66 -14.45 -9.74 18.43
CA GLN A 66 -14.35 -8.56 19.28
C GLN A 66 -15.69 -8.16 19.88
N ASP A 67 -15.68 -8.04 21.21
CA ASP A 67 -16.69 -7.31 21.97
C ASP A 67 -16.80 -5.86 21.46
N SER A 68 -18.04 -5.40 21.30
CA SER A 68 -18.39 -4.09 20.75
C SER A 68 -17.65 -2.90 21.43
N THR A 69 -17.29 -3.04 22.70
CA THR A 69 -16.58 -2.02 23.49
C THR A 69 -15.14 -1.80 23.01
N TYR A 70 -14.46 -2.83 22.49
CA TYR A 70 -13.07 -2.74 22.05
C TYR A 70 -12.91 -2.39 20.56
N PHE A 71 -13.99 -2.55 19.77
CA PHE A 71 -14.00 -2.40 18.32
C PHE A 71 -13.45 -1.04 17.85
N ASN A 72 -13.85 0.05 18.51
CA ASN A 72 -13.37 1.40 18.17
C ASN A 72 -11.87 1.59 18.39
N SER A 73 -11.32 1.02 19.47
CA SER A 73 -9.89 1.12 19.78
C SER A 73 -9.04 0.33 18.78
N ILE A 74 -9.54 -0.83 18.36
CA ILE A 74 -8.86 -1.72 17.43
C ILE A 74 -8.88 -1.14 16.03
N ARG A 75 -9.99 -0.56 15.61
CA ARG A 75 -10.09 0.18 14.35
C ARG A 75 -9.05 1.30 14.23
N GLY A 76 -8.90 2.11 15.28
CA GLY A 76 -7.90 3.18 15.32
C GLY A 76 -6.47 2.63 15.18
N LYS A 77 -6.16 1.55 15.91
CA LYS A 77 -4.86 0.86 15.82
C LYS A 77 -4.62 0.26 14.44
N LEU A 78 -5.61 -0.44 13.86
CA LEU A 78 -5.53 -1.07 12.55
C LEU A 78 -5.29 -0.04 11.45
N ARG A 79 -6.03 1.09 11.47
CA ARG A 79 -5.82 2.18 10.53
C ARG A 79 -4.41 2.77 10.63
N ARG A 80 -3.96 3.03 11.87
CA ARG A 80 -2.61 3.53 12.13
C ARG A 80 -1.54 2.55 11.64
N ASN A 81 -1.71 1.26 11.90
CA ASN A 81 -0.75 0.23 11.51
C ASN A 81 -0.64 0.09 9.99
N VAL A 82 -1.77 0.09 9.28
CA VAL A 82 -1.77 0.06 7.82
C VAL A 82 -1.09 1.30 7.22
N GLU A 83 -1.31 2.49 7.81
CA GLU A 83 -0.67 3.71 7.35
C GLU A 83 0.85 3.72 7.66
N LEU A 84 1.26 3.29 8.85
CA LEU A 84 2.68 3.11 9.19
C LEU A 84 3.36 2.10 8.26
N TYR A 85 2.68 1.00 7.95
CA TYR A 85 3.16 0.01 7.00
C TYR A 85 3.38 0.63 5.61
N ARG A 86 2.43 1.44 5.14
CA ARG A 86 2.55 2.18 3.89
C ARG A 86 3.76 3.13 3.91
N GLN A 87 3.95 3.87 4.99
CA GLN A 87 5.06 4.82 5.14
C GLN A 87 6.42 4.12 5.16
N ILE A 88 6.56 3.01 5.89
CA ILE A 88 7.81 2.25 5.95
C ILE A 88 8.19 1.67 4.58
N LEU A 89 7.20 1.28 3.78
CA LEU A 89 7.45 0.74 2.44
C LEU A 89 7.73 1.81 1.38
N MET A 90 7.49 3.10 1.68
CA MET A 90 7.88 4.16 0.77
C MET A 90 9.40 4.32 0.78
N PRO A 91 10.05 4.33 -0.40
CA PRO A 91 11.50 4.41 -0.45
C PRO A 91 11.97 5.77 0.07
N ASN A 92 12.74 5.77 1.15
CA ASN A 92 13.30 6.98 1.74
C ASN A 92 14.15 7.73 0.69
N PHE A 93 13.82 9.00 0.45
CA PHE A 93 14.55 9.88 -0.47
C PHE A 93 16.04 9.94 -0.14
N PHE A 94 16.37 9.93 1.16
CA PHE A 94 17.75 9.91 1.64
C PHE A 94 18.52 8.68 1.14
N ASN A 95 17.93 7.48 1.26
CA ASN A 95 18.57 6.24 0.80
C ASN A 95 18.84 6.28 -0.71
N LYS A 96 17.94 6.89 -1.50
CA LYS A 96 18.17 7.06 -2.95
C LYS A 96 19.35 7.97 -3.25
N ILE A 97 19.47 9.10 -2.55
CA ILE A 97 20.60 10.03 -2.71
C ILE A 97 21.91 9.33 -2.36
N VAL A 98 21.98 8.68 -1.20
CA VAL A 98 23.19 8.01 -0.72
C VAL A 98 23.68 6.97 -1.74
N ILE A 99 22.76 6.20 -2.33
CA ILE A 99 23.12 5.20 -3.34
C ILE A 99 23.53 5.85 -4.65
N PHE A 100 22.89 6.93 -5.07
CA PHE A 100 23.29 7.69 -6.25
C PHE A 100 24.73 8.21 -6.09
N ILE A 101 25.06 8.77 -4.93
CA ILE A 101 26.42 9.20 -4.60
C ILE A 101 27.40 8.01 -4.63
N ALA A 102 27.03 6.87 -4.03
CA ALA A 102 27.87 5.68 -4.02
C ALA A 102 28.18 5.15 -5.43
N ILE A 103 27.17 5.06 -6.30
CA ILE A 103 27.34 4.65 -7.71
C ILE A 103 28.18 5.69 -8.46
N GLY A 104 27.93 6.99 -8.25
CA GLY A 104 28.72 8.06 -8.83
C GLY A 104 30.21 7.96 -8.47
N SER A 105 30.52 7.67 -7.20
CA SER A 105 31.89 7.45 -6.74
C SER A 105 32.55 6.24 -7.40
N ILE A 106 31.83 5.12 -7.56
CA ILE A 106 32.36 3.94 -8.27
C ILE A 106 32.63 4.26 -9.75
N LEU A 107 31.72 4.95 -10.43
CA LEU A 107 31.88 5.34 -11.82
C LEU A 107 33.08 6.30 -12.00
N ALA A 108 33.29 7.22 -11.06
CA ALA A 108 34.45 8.10 -11.05
C ALA A 108 35.77 7.30 -10.92
N VAL A 109 35.81 6.30 -10.04
CA VAL A 109 36.98 5.39 -9.91
C VAL A 109 37.23 4.66 -11.23
N VAL A 110 36.21 4.06 -11.83
CA VAL A 110 36.32 3.37 -13.12
C VAL A 110 36.87 4.32 -14.18
N TYR A 111 36.33 5.54 -14.27
CA TYR A 111 36.78 6.55 -15.22
C TYR A 111 38.25 6.93 -15.03
N ILE A 112 38.69 7.17 -13.79
CA ILE A 112 40.09 7.51 -13.49
C ILE A 112 41.03 6.40 -13.98
N TRP A 113 40.72 5.14 -13.65
CA TRP A 113 41.56 4.01 -14.06
C TRP A 113 41.55 3.78 -15.57
N TRP A 114 40.41 3.94 -16.25
CA TRP A 114 40.35 3.89 -17.72
C TRP A 114 41.19 4.99 -18.35
N SER A 115 41.12 6.22 -17.81
CA SER A 115 41.93 7.34 -18.30
C SER A 115 43.44 7.11 -18.12
N TYR A 116 43.85 6.46 -17.02
CA TYR A 116 45.23 6.08 -16.77
C TYR A 116 45.73 5.00 -17.73
N VAL A 117 44.96 3.94 -17.97
CA VAL A 117 45.33 2.90 -18.96
C VAL A 117 45.39 3.48 -20.38
N TYR A 118 44.49 4.41 -20.71
CA TYR A 118 44.54 5.14 -21.97
C TYR A 118 45.82 5.97 -22.09
N TYR A 119 46.17 6.73 -21.06
CA TYR A 119 47.42 7.50 -21.01
C TYR A 119 48.66 6.61 -21.18
N LEU A 120 48.73 5.47 -20.48
CA LEU A 120 49.82 4.50 -20.66
C LEU A 120 49.94 4.00 -22.09
N SER A 121 48.82 3.79 -22.79
CA SER A 121 48.84 3.34 -24.19
C SER A 121 49.41 4.39 -25.17
N THR A 122 49.43 5.66 -24.78
CA THR A 122 49.95 6.76 -25.62
C THR A 122 51.46 7.01 -25.48
N ILE A 123 52.10 6.53 -24.42
CA ILE A 123 53.52 6.86 -24.08
C ILE A 123 54.50 5.78 -24.58
N GLU A 124 54.14 5.03 -25.63
CA GLU A 124 55.01 3.97 -26.19
C GLU A 124 55.48 2.94 -25.14
N ALA A 125 54.64 2.66 -24.13
CA ALA A 125 54.89 1.54 -23.22
C ALA A 125 54.86 0.22 -24.00
N ASP A 126 55.64 -0.78 -23.55
CA ASP A 126 55.69 -2.12 -24.16
C ASP A 126 54.25 -2.66 -24.31
N GLY A 127 53.87 -2.97 -25.55
CA GLY A 127 52.49 -3.33 -25.92
C GLY A 127 51.96 -4.52 -25.10
N ASN A 128 52.84 -5.42 -24.66
CA ASN A 128 52.45 -6.54 -23.79
C ASN A 128 52.02 -6.08 -22.40
N GLN A 129 52.72 -5.11 -21.80
CA GLN A 129 52.39 -4.58 -20.47
C GLN A 129 51.05 -3.83 -20.49
N VAL A 130 50.80 -3.03 -21.53
CA VAL A 130 49.53 -2.31 -21.71
C VAL A 130 48.36 -3.29 -21.87
N ASN A 131 48.55 -4.40 -22.59
CA ASN A 131 47.52 -5.43 -22.75
C ASN A 131 47.19 -6.15 -21.43
N HIS A 132 48.19 -6.48 -20.61
CA HIS A 132 47.96 -7.04 -19.28
C HIS A 132 47.21 -6.07 -18.35
N ALA A 133 47.59 -4.79 -18.35
CA ALA A 133 46.89 -3.75 -17.59
C ALA A 133 45.42 -3.60 -18.03
N ARG A 134 45.16 -3.64 -19.35
CA ARG A 134 43.80 -3.60 -19.92
C ARG A 134 42.96 -4.80 -19.48
N GLN A 135 43.52 -6.01 -19.52
CA GLN A 135 42.82 -7.23 -19.08
C GLN A 135 42.45 -7.16 -17.59
N TYR A 136 43.39 -6.74 -16.75
CA TYR A 136 43.14 -6.53 -15.32
C TYR A 136 42.01 -5.51 -15.07
N LEU A 137 42.05 -4.37 -15.77
CA LEU A 137 41.05 -3.31 -15.69
C LEU A 137 39.64 -3.80 -16.07
N ILE A 138 39.53 -4.63 -17.13
CA ILE A 138 38.26 -5.22 -17.55
C ILE A 138 37.68 -6.09 -16.43
N ILE A 139 38.50 -6.92 -15.78
CA ILE A 139 38.08 -7.76 -14.66
C ILE A 139 37.58 -6.88 -13.49
N VAL A 140 38.37 -5.89 -13.08
CA VAL A 140 38.00 -4.97 -11.98
C VAL A 140 36.71 -4.22 -12.30
N THR A 141 36.57 -3.68 -13.52
CA THR A 141 35.36 -2.98 -13.96
C THR A 141 34.14 -3.91 -13.92
N THR A 142 34.30 -5.17 -14.31
CA THR A 142 33.23 -6.17 -14.27
C THR A 142 32.78 -6.46 -12.83
N VAL A 143 33.72 -6.61 -11.90
CA VAL A 143 33.42 -6.80 -10.48
C VAL A 143 32.71 -5.57 -9.89
N LEU A 144 33.18 -4.37 -10.20
CA LEU A 144 32.55 -3.12 -9.76
C LEU A 144 31.15 -2.94 -10.35
N ALA A 145 30.95 -3.31 -11.62
CA ALA A 145 29.63 -3.29 -12.26
C ALA A 145 28.66 -4.27 -11.59
N ALA A 146 29.11 -5.49 -11.27
CA ALA A 146 28.31 -6.45 -10.52
C ALA A 146 27.94 -5.91 -9.12
N PHE A 147 28.87 -5.25 -8.45
CA PHE A 147 28.61 -4.59 -7.17
C PHE A 147 27.59 -3.45 -7.28
N CYS A 148 27.66 -2.61 -8.32
CA CYS A 148 26.65 -1.59 -8.61
C CYS A 148 25.26 -2.20 -8.84
N ILE A 149 25.17 -3.34 -9.54
CA ILE A 149 23.90 -4.05 -9.73
C ILE A 149 23.34 -4.51 -8.38
N ILE A 150 24.17 -5.09 -7.51
CA ILE A 150 23.76 -5.51 -6.16
C ILE A 150 23.26 -4.31 -5.34
N LEU A 151 23.97 -3.17 -5.39
CA LEU A 151 23.54 -1.92 -4.76
C LEU A 151 22.16 -1.46 -5.24
N LEU A 152 21.92 -1.50 -6.56
CA LEU A 152 20.63 -1.17 -7.14
C LEU A 152 19.53 -2.16 -6.73
N MET A 153 19.86 -3.44 -6.53
CA MET A 153 18.91 -4.44 -6.03
C MET A 153 18.54 -4.19 -4.56
N ILE A 154 19.48 -3.75 -3.72
CA ILE A 154 19.25 -3.41 -2.30
C ILE A 154 18.21 -2.27 -2.15
N ILE A 155 18.10 -1.36 -3.13
CA ILE A 155 17.09 -0.27 -3.15
C ILE A 155 15.66 -0.80 -3.08
N ARG A 156 15.42 -2.02 -3.56
CA ARG A 156 14.08 -2.58 -3.68
C ARG A 156 13.81 -3.52 -2.51
N PRO A 157 13.31 -3.04 -1.34
CA PRO A 157 12.99 -3.90 -0.19
C PRO A 157 12.00 -5.01 -0.53
N PHE A 158 11.20 -4.83 -1.59
CA PHE A 158 10.30 -5.85 -2.12
C PHE A 158 11.01 -7.11 -2.62
N PHE A 159 12.26 -7.00 -3.11
CA PHE A 159 12.97 -8.14 -3.68
C PHE A 159 13.62 -9.00 -2.58
N THR A 160 14.18 -8.35 -1.55
CA THR A 160 14.86 -9.01 -0.43
C THR A 160 13.90 -9.52 0.65
N GLY A 161 12.77 -8.85 0.86
CA GLY A 161 11.88 -9.14 1.99
C GLY A 161 10.66 -10.03 1.70
N LYS A 162 10.34 -10.36 0.43
CA LYS A 162 9.06 -10.96 0.03
C LYS A 162 7.84 -10.25 0.67
N ILE A 163 7.91 -8.93 0.83
CA ILE A 163 6.85 -8.18 1.50
C ILE A 163 5.64 -8.02 0.57
N VAL A 164 4.44 -8.22 1.11
CA VAL A 164 3.17 -7.99 0.39
C VAL A 164 3.07 -6.51 0.02
N LYS A 165 2.90 -6.20 -1.26
CA LYS A 165 2.70 -4.81 -1.70
C LYS A 165 1.38 -4.29 -1.13
N VAL A 166 1.36 -3.04 -0.66
CA VAL A 166 0.15 -2.35 -0.18
C VAL A 166 -1.02 -2.47 -1.17
N LYS A 167 -0.75 -2.31 -2.48
CA LYS A 167 -1.77 -2.47 -3.54
C LYS A 167 -2.42 -3.86 -3.59
N LYS A 168 -1.74 -4.90 -3.11
CA LYS A 168 -2.28 -6.27 -3.04
C LYS A 168 -3.17 -6.46 -1.80
N ILE A 169 -2.83 -5.81 -0.68
CA ILE A 169 -3.60 -5.88 0.57
C ILE A 169 -5.03 -5.35 0.41
N PHE A 170 -5.22 -4.33 -0.43
CA PHE A 170 -6.54 -3.74 -0.68
C PHE A 170 -7.26 -4.32 -1.88
N ASN A 171 -6.76 -5.41 -2.47
CA ASN A 171 -7.35 -6.02 -3.65
C ASN A 171 -8.01 -7.36 -3.30
N GLY A 172 -9.34 -7.37 -3.20
CA GLY A 172 -10.12 -8.53 -2.82
C GLY A 172 -10.10 -9.70 -3.82
N ASN A 173 -9.42 -9.55 -4.96
CA ASN A 173 -9.20 -10.62 -5.93
C ASN A 173 -7.93 -11.44 -5.63
N ILE A 174 -7.03 -10.93 -4.79
CA ILE A 174 -5.77 -11.58 -4.43
C ILE A 174 -5.91 -12.11 -3.01
N ARG A 175 -5.77 -13.43 -2.82
CA ARG A 175 -5.72 -14.01 -1.49
C ARG A 175 -4.45 -13.57 -0.78
N THR A 176 -4.61 -12.81 0.30
CA THR A 176 -3.53 -12.48 1.24
C THR A 176 -3.87 -12.98 2.64
N GLU A 177 -2.87 -13.14 3.51
CA GLU A 177 -3.10 -13.53 4.92
C GLU A 177 -3.97 -12.50 5.65
N LEU A 178 -3.82 -11.21 5.27
CA LEU A 178 -4.72 -10.14 5.67
C LEU A 178 -5.89 -10.10 4.69
N SER A 179 -7.08 -10.52 5.13
CA SER A 179 -8.25 -10.52 4.25
C SER A 179 -8.69 -9.08 3.94
N THR A 180 -8.86 -8.78 2.65
CA THR A 180 -9.36 -7.49 2.19
C THR A 180 -10.77 -7.23 2.74
N VAL A 181 -11.61 -8.27 2.80
CA VAL A 181 -12.98 -8.18 3.34
C VAL A 181 -12.95 -7.83 4.82
N SER A 182 -12.10 -8.53 5.58
CA SER A 182 -12.00 -8.28 7.02
C SER A 182 -11.47 -6.88 7.29
N LEU A 183 -10.46 -6.45 6.55
CA LEU A 183 -9.92 -5.10 6.67
C LEU A 183 -10.99 -4.04 6.33
N ALA A 184 -11.77 -4.24 5.27
CA ALA A 184 -12.87 -3.35 4.90
C ALA A 184 -13.95 -3.33 6.00
N ALA A 185 -14.35 -4.50 6.51
CA ALA A 185 -15.38 -4.64 7.54
C ALA A 185 -15.02 -3.91 8.85
N HIS A 186 -13.75 -3.96 9.25
CA HIS A 186 -13.29 -3.32 10.49
C HIS A 186 -13.05 -1.82 10.35
N THR A 187 -12.95 -1.31 9.12
CA THR A 187 -12.53 0.08 8.88
C THR A 187 -13.61 0.94 8.22
N ILE A 188 -14.66 0.34 7.66
CA ILE A 188 -15.81 1.01 7.07
C ILE A 188 -16.52 1.93 8.08
N GLU A 189 -17.01 3.05 7.58
CA GLU A 189 -17.93 3.97 8.24
C GLU A 189 -19.19 4.08 7.39
N ILE A 190 -20.32 4.43 8.00
CA ILE A 190 -21.50 4.84 7.25
C ILE A 190 -21.79 6.29 7.61
N LEU A 191 -21.90 7.13 6.61
CA LEU A 191 -22.49 8.44 6.75
C LEU A 191 -23.98 8.32 6.45
N VAL A 192 -24.80 8.66 7.44
CA VAL A 192 -26.24 8.77 7.31
C VAL A 192 -26.58 10.25 7.20
N VAL A 193 -27.22 10.65 6.11
CA VAL A 193 -27.70 12.01 5.88
C VAL A 193 -29.21 11.97 5.75
N VAL A 194 -29.91 12.69 6.61
CA VAL A 194 -31.36 12.89 6.51
C VAL A 194 -31.61 14.30 6.00
N ASP A 195 -32.14 14.42 4.79
CA ASP A 195 -32.36 15.71 4.15
C ASP A 195 -33.71 15.73 3.43
N TYR A 196 -34.59 16.68 3.77
CA TYR A 196 -35.93 16.85 3.19
C TYR A 196 -36.76 15.55 3.03
N GLY A 197 -36.72 14.66 4.04
CA GLY A 197 -37.44 13.37 4.00
C GLY A 197 -36.74 12.26 3.20
N TYR A 198 -35.50 12.50 2.74
CA TYR A 198 -34.65 11.48 2.14
C TYR A 198 -33.63 10.97 3.15
N LEU A 199 -33.56 9.65 3.28
CA LEU A 199 -32.50 8.97 4.02
C LEU A 199 -31.41 8.56 3.04
N GLN A 200 -30.24 9.17 3.13
CA GLN A 200 -29.06 8.79 2.36
C GLN A 200 -28.10 8.00 3.24
N ILE A 201 -27.72 6.82 2.77
CA ILE A 201 -26.76 5.94 3.46
C ILE A 201 -25.55 5.79 2.57
N VAL A 202 -24.42 6.27 3.07
CA VAL A 202 -23.19 6.41 2.30
C VAL A 202 -22.06 5.68 3.00
N PRO A 203 -21.72 4.44 2.58
CA PRO A 203 -20.55 3.75 3.10
C PRO A 203 -19.28 4.50 2.71
N ARG A 204 -18.43 4.76 3.71
CA ARG A 204 -17.15 5.44 3.62
C ARG A 204 -16.03 4.48 3.97
N PHE A 205 -15.09 4.31 3.03
CA PHE A 205 -13.89 3.52 3.26
C PHE A 205 -12.67 4.44 3.45
N PRO A 206 -11.82 4.19 4.45
CA PRO A 206 -10.59 4.95 4.64
C PRO A 206 -9.46 4.55 3.67
N PHE A 207 -9.67 3.49 2.86
CA PHE A 207 -8.67 2.96 1.93
C PHE A 207 -9.30 2.64 0.56
N ASP A 208 -8.46 2.61 -0.48
CA ASP A 208 -8.84 2.31 -1.86
C ASP A 208 -9.02 0.81 -2.11
N TYR A 209 -10.10 0.24 -1.56
CA TYR A 209 -10.47 -1.15 -1.81
C TYR A 209 -10.82 -1.40 -3.29
N LYS A 210 -10.36 -2.53 -3.82
CA LYS A 210 -10.65 -2.99 -5.17
C LYS A 210 -11.33 -4.35 -5.14
N ASN A 211 -12.28 -4.58 -6.04
CA ASN A 211 -13.00 -5.84 -6.18
C ASN A 211 -13.77 -6.25 -4.91
N LEU A 212 -14.34 -5.27 -4.22
CA LEU A 212 -15.19 -5.46 -3.04
C LEU A 212 -16.65 -5.30 -3.46
N LYS A 213 -17.44 -6.36 -3.31
CA LYS A 213 -18.89 -6.31 -3.49
C LYS A 213 -19.55 -5.97 -2.16
N ILE A 214 -20.51 -5.05 -2.19
CA ILE A 214 -21.20 -4.51 -1.03
C ILE A 214 -22.70 -4.69 -1.29
N GLU A 215 -23.40 -5.38 -0.41
CA GLU A 215 -24.86 -5.42 -0.41
C GLU A 215 -25.34 -4.75 0.88
N THR A 216 -26.24 -3.77 0.79
CA THR A 216 -26.75 -3.04 1.96
C THR A 216 -28.16 -3.52 2.26
N ASP A 217 -28.46 -3.87 3.51
CA ASP A 217 -29.79 -4.22 4.00
C ASP A 217 -30.18 -3.21 5.07
N ILE A 218 -31.28 -2.49 4.82
CA ILE A 218 -31.79 -1.43 5.67
C ILE A 218 -33.18 -1.84 6.12
N GLU A 219 -33.35 -1.97 7.43
CA GLU A 219 -34.64 -2.27 8.06
C GLU A 219 -35.10 -1.00 8.79
N LEU A 220 -36.21 -0.43 8.32
CA LEU A 220 -36.82 0.77 8.89
C LEU A 220 -38.03 0.37 9.75
N TYR A 221 -38.00 0.72 11.03
CA TYR A 221 -39.10 0.55 11.96
C TYR A 221 -39.75 1.91 12.27
N ILE A 222 -41.00 2.08 11.85
CA ILE A 222 -41.78 3.29 12.08
C ILE A 222 -42.73 3.03 13.26
N PRO A 223 -42.56 3.71 14.41
CA PRO A 223 -43.54 3.63 15.49
C PRO A 223 -44.92 4.11 14.97
N ASP A 224 -45.98 3.38 15.34
CA ASP A 224 -47.39 3.68 15.04
C ASP A 224 -47.91 3.42 13.62
N ALA A 225 -47.08 2.89 12.70
CA ALA A 225 -47.53 2.50 11.35
C ALA A 225 -48.30 1.15 11.36
N LYS A 226 -49.51 1.10 11.95
CA LYS A 226 -50.44 0.01 11.63
C LYS A 226 -51.13 0.34 10.30
N PRO A 227 -51.17 -0.58 9.30
CA PRO A 227 -50.84 -2.00 9.37
C PRO A 227 -49.54 -2.39 8.64
N TYR A 228 -48.59 -1.47 8.42
CA TYR A 228 -47.46 -1.75 7.54
C TYR A 228 -46.31 -2.44 8.29
N PRO A 229 -45.88 -3.64 7.85
CA PRO A 229 -44.71 -4.30 8.41
C PRO A 229 -43.44 -3.48 8.15
N ALA A 230 -42.39 -3.74 8.95
CA ALA A 230 -41.08 -3.13 8.81
C ALA A 230 -40.64 -3.13 7.34
N LEU A 231 -40.24 -1.97 6.82
CA LEU A 231 -39.77 -1.84 5.46
C LEU A 231 -38.35 -2.40 5.39
N LYS A 232 -38.16 -3.43 4.57
CA LYS A 232 -36.85 -4.04 4.30
C LYS A 232 -36.37 -3.62 2.93
N TYR A 233 -35.19 -3.02 2.88
CA TYR A 233 -34.57 -2.54 1.65
C TYR A 233 -33.22 -3.24 1.45
N ILE A 234 -33.01 -3.83 0.27
CA ILE A 234 -31.75 -4.48 -0.10
C ILE A 234 -31.18 -3.79 -1.35
N SER A 235 -29.95 -3.28 -1.24
CA SER A 235 -29.16 -2.76 -2.36
C SER A 235 -27.96 -3.66 -2.65
N LYS A 236 -27.42 -3.56 -3.86
CA LYS A 236 -26.20 -4.25 -4.28
C LYS A 236 -25.32 -3.30 -5.09
N CYS A 237 -24.07 -3.15 -4.66
CA CYS A 237 -23.04 -2.33 -5.28
C CYS A 237 -21.72 -3.14 -5.42
N VAL A 238 -20.94 -2.89 -6.47
CA VAL A 238 -19.60 -3.49 -6.64
C VAL A 238 -18.59 -2.36 -6.81
N LEU A 239 -17.62 -2.24 -5.90
CA LEU A 239 -16.54 -1.27 -6.04
C LEU A 239 -15.57 -1.71 -7.15
N GLN A 240 -15.49 -0.90 -8.22
CA GLN A 240 -14.67 -1.08 -9.43
C GLN A 240 -15.13 -2.17 -10.42
N GLY A 241 -16.41 -2.55 -10.37
CA GLY A 241 -17.12 -3.31 -11.41
C GLY A 241 -18.51 -2.71 -11.62
N GLU A 242 -19.15 -2.96 -12.77
CA GLU A 242 -20.45 -2.38 -13.12
C GLU A 242 -21.49 -2.56 -12.00
N MET A 243 -22.18 -1.47 -11.68
CA MET A 243 -23.24 -1.44 -10.67
C MET A 243 -24.45 -2.23 -11.18
N GLN A 244 -24.92 -3.22 -10.41
CA GLN A 244 -26.20 -3.88 -10.67
C GLN A 244 -27.10 -3.72 -9.46
N MET A 245 -27.98 -2.74 -9.52
CA MET A 245 -29.03 -2.56 -8.51
C MET A 245 -30.15 -3.56 -8.77
N LYS A 246 -30.49 -4.39 -7.77
CA LYS A 246 -31.68 -5.25 -7.77
C LYS A 246 -32.54 -4.88 -6.59
N TYR A 247 -33.70 -4.30 -6.86
CA TYR A 247 -34.66 -3.91 -5.84
C TYR A 247 -35.63 -5.07 -5.56
N LYS A 248 -35.84 -5.37 -4.28
CA LYS A 248 -37.00 -6.14 -3.82
C LYS A 248 -37.64 -5.30 -2.71
N VAL A 249 -38.74 -4.63 -3.03
CA VAL A 249 -39.46 -3.77 -2.10
C VAL A 249 -40.78 -4.44 -1.76
N ASP A 250 -40.98 -4.79 -0.49
CA ASP A 250 -42.31 -5.13 0.03
C ASP A 250 -42.94 -3.82 0.58
N GLY A 251 -43.48 -2.98 -0.32
CA GLY A 251 -44.04 -1.66 0.03
C GLY A 251 -43.86 -0.58 -1.07
N ILE A 252 -44.54 0.57 -0.95
CA ILE A 252 -44.47 1.70 -1.90
C ILE A 252 -43.29 2.60 -1.50
N VAL A 253 -42.16 2.49 -2.20
CA VAL A 253 -40.98 3.37 -2.05
C VAL A 253 -40.39 3.66 -3.43
N ASP A 254 -40.26 4.94 -3.79
CA ASP A 254 -39.53 5.37 -4.98
C ASP A 254 -38.04 5.55 -4.63
N LEU A 255 -37.16 4.92 -5.42
CA LEU A 255 -35.71 4.88 -5.18
C LEU A 255 -34.94 5.50 -6.34
N PHE A 256 -33.93 6.28 -6.01
CA PHE A 256 -32.97 6.85 -6.98
C PHE A 256 -31.56 6.44 -6.56
N GLY A 257 -30.93 5.57 -7.35
CA GLY A 257 -29.49 5.29 -7.22
C GLY A 257 -28.71 6.18 -8.17
N TYR A 258 -27.69 6.87 -7.64
CA TYR A 258 -26.77 7.66 -8.47
C TYR A 258 -25.44 6.93 -8.64
N ASP A 259 -25.00 6.81 -9.89
CA ASP A 259 -23.70 6.26 -10.24
C ASP A 259 -22.64 7.38 -10.14
N VAL A 260 -21.86 7.39 -9.06
CA VAL A 260 -20.80 8.40 -8.87
C VAL A 260 -19.50 7.87 -9.48
N LYS A 261 -19.13 8.36 -10.67
CA LYS A 261 -17.80 8.12 -11.25
C LYS A 261 -16.77 8.99 -10.56
N PHE A 262 -15.67 8.38 -10.09
CA PHE A 262 -14.60 9.07 -9.36
C PHE A 262 -13.49 9.56 -10.32
N ASN A 263 -13.11 10.84 -10.22
CA ASN A 263 -11.92 11.39 -10.87
C ASN A 263 -10.66 11.12 -10.04
N GLU A 264 -9.53 10.85 -10.72
CA GLU A 264 -8.27 10.38 -10.13
C GLU A 264 -7.42 11.46 -9.42
N THR A 265 -7.90 12.69 -9.31
CA THR A 265 -7.12 13.81 -8.77
C THR A 265 -7.39 13.99 -7.29
N GLY A 266 -6.55 13.33 -6.47
CA GLY A 266 -6.60 13.39 -5.02
C GLY A 266 -6.29 14.79 -4.48
N ASP A 267 -7.27 15.34 -3.79
CA ASP A 267 -7.10 16.50 -2.91
C ASP A 267 -8.17 16.41 -1.80
N ILE A 268 -7.72 15.96 -0.61
CA ILE A 268 -8.24 16.09 0.78
C ILE A 268 -9.74 15.81 1.08
N ASN A 269 -10.62 15.74 0.09
CA ASN A 269 -12.03 15.32 0.14
C ASN A 269 -12.22 13.86 -0.33
N ASP A 270 -11.13 13.08 -0.36
CA ASP A 270 -11.04 11.70 -0.89
C ASP A 270 -11.74 10.66 0.00
N SER A 271 -13.06 10.73 0.11
CA SER A 271 -13.89 9.55 0.35
C SER A 271 -14.63 9.19 -0.91
N LYS A 272 -14.48 7.94 -1.35
CA LYS A 272 -15.29 7.40 -2.44
C LYS A 272 -16.66 7.03 -1.87
N TYR A 273 -17.65 7.87 -2.14
CA TYR A 273 -19.01 7.75 -1.65
C TYR A 273 -19.86 6.87 -2.59
N ILE A 274 -20.50 5.84 -2.06
CA ILE A 274 -21.64 5.20 -2.74
C ILE A 274 -22.88 5.93 -2.23
N ASN A 275 -23.53 6.75 -3.05
CA ASN A 275 -24.72 7.48 -2.60
C ASN A 275 -25.98 6.68 -2.92
N GLU A 276 -26.56 6.07 -1.89
CA GLU A 276 -27.90 5.48 -1.97
C GLU A 276 -28.89 6.43 -1.30
N GLN A 277 -29.90 6.86 -2.06
CA GLN A 277 -30.99 7.70 -1.54
C GLN A 277 -32.27 6.86 -1.46
N CYS A 278 -32.83 6.76 -0.26
CA CYS A 278 -34.16 6.20 -0.03
C CYS A 278 -35.11 7.35 0.31
N ARG A 279 -36.16 7.53 -0.51
CA ARG A 279 -37.24 8.46 -0.16
C ARG A 279 -38.04 7.82 0.97
N ILE A 280 -38.08 8.45 2.14
CA ILE A 280 -39.05 8.04 3.16
C ILE A 280 -40.40 8.53 2.63
N PRO A 281 -41.41 7.66 2.44
CA PRO A 281 -42.73 8.11 2.02
C PRO A 281 -43.23 9.19 2.98
N ASP A 282 -44.10 10.10 2.52
CA ASP A 282 -44.78 11.20 3.26
C ASP A 282 -45.67 10.72 4.45
N LEU A 283 -45.30 9.61 5.08
CA LEU A 283 -45.75 9.23 6.40
C LEU A 283 -45.15 10.26 7.36
N GLY A 284 -45.93 10.78 8.31
CA GLY A 284 -45.48 11.63 9.42
C GLY A 284 -44.52 10.91 10.39
N ALA A 285 -43.60 10.10 9.87
CA ALA A 285 -42.68 9.16 10.48
C ALA A 285 -41.31 9.80 10.84
N GLY A 286 -41.25 11.12 10.91
CA GLY A 286 -39.98 11.84 11.05
C GLY A 286 -39.26 11.60 12.36
N ASN A 287 -40.00 11.48 13.46
CA ASN A 287 -39.42 11.41 14.80
C ASN A 287 -39.68 10.05 15.45
N GLY A 288 -38.61 9.40 15.88
CA GLY A 288 -38.69 8.14 16.61
C GLY A 288 -38.57 6.89 15.74
N SER A 289 -38.42 7.03 14.42
CA SER A 289 -38.16 5.88 13.53
C SER A 289 -36.80 5.26 13.85
N GLU A 290 -36.78 3.95 14.13
CA GLU A 290 -35.56 3.20 14.38
C GLU A 290 -35.07 2.60 13.07
N VAL A 291 -33.80 2.84 12.75
CA VAL A 291 -33.17 2.34 11.53
C VAL A 291 -32.08 1.35 11.90
N ASN A 292 -32.16 0.16 11.33
CA ASN A 292 -31.15 -0.88 11.45
C ASN A 292 -30.45 -1.05 10.10
N ILE A 293 -29.13 -0.88 10.08
CA ILE A 293 -28.32 -1.02 8.86
C ILE A 293 -27.40 -2.23 9.01
N THR A 294 -27.48 -3.14 8.04
CA THR A 294 -26.59 -4.28 7.89
C THR A 294 -25.91 -4.23 6.53
N LEU A 295 -24.59 -4.30 6.48
CA LEU A 295 -23.82 -4.40 5.24
C LEU A 295 -23.29 -5.82 5.06
N TYR A 296 -23.37 -6.33 3.86
CA TYR A 296 -22.77 -7.59 3.44
C TYR A 296 -21.60 -7.28 2.52
N LEU A 297 -20.39 -7.58 2.97
CA LEU A 297 -19.16 -7.41 2.21
C LEU A 297 -18.73 -8.75 1.63
N GLU A 298 -18.49 -8.82 0.32
CA GLU A 298 -18.16 -10.05 -0.38
C GLU A 298 -16.94 -9.84 -1.30
N THR A 299 -15.99 -10.76 -1.24
CA THR A 299 -14.91 -10.91 -2.22
C THR A 299 -14.67 -12.39 -2.53
N LYS A 300 -13.64 -12.70 -3.33
CA LYS A 300 -13.21 -14.10 -3.55
C LYS A 300 -12.66 -14.78 -2.29
N GLU A 301 -12.36 -14.03 -1.24
CA GLU A 301 -11.86 -14.54 0.03
C GLU A 301 -12.99 -15.00 0.96
N GLY A 302 -14.20 -14.45 0.80
CA GLY A 302 -15.35 -14.79 1.62
C GLY A 302 -16.39 -13.67 1.71
N LYS A 303 -17.41 -13.88 2.56
CA LYS A 303 -18.50 -12.94 2.81
C LYS A 303 -18.60 -12.62 4.31
N LEU A 304 -18.58 -11.33 4.65
CA LEU A 304 -18.76 -10.83 6.01
C LEU A 304 -20.04 -10.01 6.12
N VAL A 305 -20.68 -10.07 7.28
CA VAL A 305 -21.84 -9.28 7.67
C VAL A 305 -21.38 -8.26 8.70
N VAL A 306 -21.60 -6.99 8.42
CA VAL A 306 -21.22 -5.85 9.24
C VAL A 306 -22.48 -5.18 9.74
N LYS A 307 -22.73 -5.22 11.04
CA LYS A 307 -23.90 -4.58 11.66
C LYS A 307 -23.50 -3.24 12.25
N PHE A 308 -24.38 -2.27 12.10
CA PHE A 308 -24.23 -0.93 12.64
C PHE A 308 -25.14 -0.75 13.86
N PRO A 309 -24.84 0.21 14.75
CA PRO A 309 -25.74 0.52 15.85
C PRO A 309 -27.06 1.00 15.28
N LYS A 310 -28.15 0.60 15.93
CA LYS A 310 -29.47 1.18 15.72
C LYS A 310 -29.38 2.67 15.97
N PHE A 311 -29.98 3.47 15.09
CA PHE A 311 -30.11 4.90 15.29
C PHE A 311 -31.56 5.33 15.14
N ILE A 312 -31.94 6.35 15.89
CA ILE A 312 -33.27 6.93 15.87
C ILE A 312 -33.19 8.23 15.08
N ILE A 313 -34.10 8.41 14.13
CA ILE A 313 -34.25 9.70 13.43
C ILE A 313 -34.98 10.64 14.39
N GLU A 314 -34.26 11.65 14.88
CA GLU A 314 -34.81 12.66 15.81
C GLU A 314 -35.33 13.91 15.10
N ASP A 315 -34.74 14.24 13.94
CA ASP A 315 -35.15 15.37 13.11
C ASP A 315 -34.96 15.03 11.61
N ILE A 316 -35.99 15.34 10.82
CA ILE A 316 -36.03 15.20 9.36
C ILE A 316 -35.27 16.31 8.63
N TYR A 317 -34.81 17.34 9.34
CA TYR A 317 -34.08 18.46 8.78
C TYR A 317 -32.59 18.41 9.15
N GLY A 318 -31.78 17.86 8.24
CA GLY A 318 -30.33 18.12 8.21
C GLY A 318 -29.49 17.36 9.22
N THR A 319 -29.91 16.18 9.66
CA THR A 319 -29.11 15.34 10.56
C THR A 319 -28.04 14.58 9.77
N ILE A 320 -26.77 14.82 10.10
CA ILE A 320 -25.62 14.08 9.56
C ILE A 320 -25.01 13.26 10.69
N ASN A 321 -25.21 11.94 10.64
CA ASN A 321 -24.65 11.01 11.61
C ASN A 321 -23.59 10.12 10.95
N THR A 322 -22.42 9.99 11.59
CA THR A 322 -21.42 8.99 11.17
C THR A 322 -21.52 7.78 12.08
N LEU A 323 -22.00 6.67 11.53
CA LEU A 323 -22.12 5.40 12.23
C LEU A 323 -20.86 4.56 12.00
N LYS A 324 -20.42 3.90 13.07
CA LYS A 324 -19.31 2.94 13.07
C LYS A 324 -19.88 1.54 13.28
N PRO A 325 -19.27 0.48 12.73
CA PRO A 325 -19.75 -0.87 12.96
C PRO A 325 -19.75 -1.22 14.45
N THR A 326 -20.77 -1.96 14.89
CA THR A 326 -20.86 -2.53 16.24
C THR A 326 -20.42 -3.97 16.29
N SER A 327 -20.58 -4.71 15.18
CA SER A 327 -20.10 -6.09 15.08
C SER A 327 -19.80 -6.49 13.64
N VAL A 328 -18.86 -7.41 13.49
CA VAL A 328 -18.50 -8.06 12.23
C VAL A 328 -18.63 -9.56 12.43
N GLN A 329 -19.50 -10.21 11.66
CA GLN A 329 -19.78 -11.63 11.74
C GLN A 329 -19.51 -12.29 10.39
N ARG A 330 -18.93 -13.50 10.39
CA ARG A 330 -18.87 -14.30 9.16
C ARG A 330 -20.28 -14.77 8.81
N SER A 331 -20.66 -14.66 7.53
CA SER A 331 -21.92 -15.23 7.06
C SER A 331 -21.88 -16.75 7.22
N LEU A 332 -22.96 -17.36 7.73
CA LEU A 332 -23.07 -18.82 7.88
C LEU A 332 -22.81 -19.56 6.57
N ASP A 333 -23.30 -19.02 5.45
CA ASP A 333 -23.06 -19.56 4.10
C ASP A 333 -21.56 -19.57 3.75
N SER A 334 -20.81 -18.58 4.22
CA SER A 334 -19.37 -18.50 4.01
C SER A 334 -18.60 -19.54 4.83
N ILE A 335 -19.12 -19.96 5.99
CA ILE A 335 -18.50 -20.99 6.84
C ILE A 335 -18.62 -22.36 6.18
N GLU A 336 -19.77 -22.68 5.60
CA GLU A 336 -19.97 -23.92 4.83
C GLU A 336 -19.11 -23.93 3.56
N THR A 337 -19.07 -22.82 2.82
CA THR A 337 -18.22 -22.69 1.64
C THR A 337 -16.73 -22.82 1.99
N PHE A 338 -16.30 -22.25 3.13
CA PHE A 338 -14.92 -22.38 3.61
C PHE A 338 -14.58 -23.82 4.05
N ARG A 339 -15.52 -24.53 4.69
CA ARG A 339 -15.37 -25.97 5.00
C ARG A 339 -15.22 -26.81 3.74
N GLN A 340 -16.02 -26.55 2.71
CA GLN A 340 -15.98 -27.28 1.43
C GLN A 340 -14.72 -27.01 0.61
N LEU A 341 -14.12 -25.82 0.74
CA LEU A 341 -12.86 -25.48 0.07
C LEU A 341 -11.65 -26.09 0.77
N ARG A 342 -11.66 -26.17 2.12
CA ARG A 342 -10.56 -26.76 2.89
C ARG A 342 -10.45 -28.28 2.75
N THR A 343 -11.47 -28.96 2.25
CA THR A 343 -11.44 -30.39 1.97
C THR A 343 -10.97 -30.74 0.56
N LYS A 344 -10.68 -29.73 -0.28
CA LYS A 344 -10.23 -29.91 -1.67
C LYS A 344 -8.74 -29.63 -1.90
N ASP A 345 -8.05 -29.10 -0.90
CA ASP A 345 -6.58 -29.01 -0.83
C ASP A 345 -6.10 -30.04 0.21
#